data_AF-A0A1J3HDF2-F1
#
_entry.id   AF-A0A1J3HDF2-F1
#
_cell.length_a   1.000
_cell.length_b   1.000
_cell.length_c   1.000
_cell.angle_alpha   90.00
_cell.angle_beta   90.00
_cell.angle_gamma   90.00
#
_symmetry.space_group_name_H-M   'P 1'
#
loop_
_entity.id
_entity.type
_entity.pdbx_description
1 polymer ?
#
loop_
_entity_poly.entity_id
_entity_poly.type
_entity_poly.pdbx_seq_one_letter_code
_entity_poly.pdbx_strand_id
1 'polypeptide(L)'
;RWVEQMNWSGQKDYRSAKTVPFLVEGKEAGLMKNHGSLTFLKVHDAGHLVPMDQPKASLQMLQNWMQGKLATPNGADSSSMILNV
;
A
#
# COMPACT_ATOMS: atom_id res chain seq x y z
N ARG A 1 7.06 -16.37 -0.85
CA ARG A 1 7.90 -15.16 -1.12
C ARG A 1 8.54 -14.74 0.20
N TRP A 2 9.75 -14.18 0.21
CA TRP A 2 10.53 -13.90 1.45
C TRP A 2 9.77 -13.03 2.47
N VAL A 3 8.99 -12.05 2.00
CA VAL A 3 8.21 -11.14 2.87
C VAL A 3 7.22 -11.89 3.77
N GLU A 4 6.67 -13.01 3.29
CA GLU A 4 5.73 -13.84 4.06
C GLU A 4 6.43 -14.74 5.08
N GLN A 5 7.74 -14.96 4.90
CA GLN A 5 8.57 -15.80 5.77
C GLN A 5 9.34 -14.97 6.81
N MET A 6 9.39 -13.65 6.66
CA MET A 6 9.97 -12.75 7.64
C MET A 6 9.28 -12.93 8.99
N ASN A 7 10.07 -13.13 10.05
CA ASN A 7 9.55 -13.33 11.40
C ASN A 7 9.33 -11.97 12.08
N TRP A 8 8.08 -11.67 12.41
CA TRP A 8 7.66 -10.47 13.12
C TRP A 8 6.27 -10.66 13.73
N SER A 9 5.86 -9.78 14.63
CA SER A 9 4.62 -9.92 15.42
C SER A 9 3.34 -10.07 14.58
N GLY A 10 3.28 -9.44 13.39
CA GLY A 10 2.11 -9.49 12.50
C GLY A 10 2.20 -10.52 11.37
N GLN A 11 3.16 -11.46 11.39
CA GLN A 11 3.39 -12.39 10.27
C GLN A 11 2.15 -13.23 9.92
N LYS A 12 1.47 -13.79 10.93
CA LYS A 12 0.31 -14.67 10.71
C LYS A 12 -0.82 -13.93 10.00
N ASP A 13 -1.11 -12.72 10.44
CA ASP A 13 -2.19 -11.90 9.90
C ASP A 13 -1.83 -11.32 8.54
N TYR A 14 -0.56 -10.93 8.34
CA TYR A 14 -0.05 -10.55 7.03
C TYR A 14 -0.17 -11.69 6.03
N ARG A 15 0.15 -12.94 6.40
CA ARG A 15 -0.01 -14.10 5.51
C ARG A 15 -1.46 -14.28 5.06
N SER A 16 -2.41 -14.10 5.98
CA SER A 16 -3.85 -14.19 5.74
C SER A 16 -4.44 -12.98 5.00
N ALA A 17 -3.74 -11.85 4.98
CA ALA A 17 -4.21 -10.63 4.32
C ALA A 17 -4.37 -10.83 2.81
N LYS A 18 -5.41 -10.22 2.26
CA LYS A 18 -5.70 -10.25 0.82
C LYS A 18 -4.79 -9.26 0.09
N THR A 19 -4.39 -9.63 -1.12
CA THR A 19 -3.79 -8.69 -2.06
C THR A 19 -4.89 -7.86 -2.70
N VAL A 20 -4.74 -6.54 -2.73
CA VAL A 20 -5.70 -5.57 -3.28
C VAL A 20 -5.04 -4.73 -4.38
N PRO A 21 -5.79 -4.18 -5.34
CA PRO A 21 -5.25 -3.26 -6.34
C PRO A 21 -4.74 -1.96 -5.68
N PHE A 22 -3.59 -1.48 -6.15
CA PHE A 22 -3.09 -0.13 -5.84
C PHE A 22 -3.51 0.81 -6.97
N LEU A 23 -4.38 1.77 -6.64
CA LEU A 23 -4.94 2.70 -7.61
C LEU A 23 -4.25 4.06 -7.57
N VAL A 24 -3.87 4.57 -8.74
CA VAL A 24 -3.31 5.92 -8.95
C VAL A 24 -4.21 6.61 -9.96
N GLU A 25 -4.77 7.77 -9.58
CA GLU A 25 -5.72 8.51 -10.43
C GLU A 25 -6.88 7.65 -10.96
N GLY A 26 -7.37 6.69 -10.15
CA GLY A 26 -8.46 5.78 -10.51
C GLY A 26 -8.08 4.61 -11.42
N LYS A 27 -6.80 4.45 -11.78
CA LYS A 27 -6.29 3.32 -12.57
C LYS A 27 -5.42 2.41 -11.74
N GLU A 28 -5.46 1.11 -12.01
CA GLU A 28 -4.56 0.15 -11.36
C GLU A 28 -3.11 0.39 -11.79
N ALA A 29 -2.27 0.73 -10.81
CA ALA A 29 -0.84 0.94 -10.98
C ALA A 29 -0.01 -0.17 -10.34
N GLY A 30 -0.65 -1.12 -9.65
CA GLY A 30 0.04 -2.20 -8.96
C GLY A 30 -0.87 -3.06 -8.09
N LEU A 31 -0.23 -3.95 -7.34
CA LEU A 31 -0.85 -4.80 -6.33
C LEU A 31 -0.22 -4.55 -4.97
N MET A 32 -1.05 -4.44 -3.94
CA MET A 32 -0.64 -4.16 -2.58
C MET A 32 -1.13 -5.25 -1.63
N LYS A 33 -0.31 -5.62 -0.66
CA LYS A 33 -0.70 -6.46 0.48
C LYS A 33 -0.17 -5.81 1.75
N ASN A 34 -1.02 -5.63 2.74
CA ASN A 34 -0.68 -4.92 3.96
C ASN A 34 -1.27 -5.58 5.21
N HIS A 35 -0.60 -5.39 6.32
CA HIS A 35 -1.12 -5.66 7.65
C HIS A 35 -0.30 -4.88 8.67
N GLY A 36 -0.96 -4.16 9.59
CA GLY A 36 -0.29 -3.35 10.61
C GLY A 36 0.74 -2.39 10.00
N SER A 37 1.99 -2.51 10.44
CA SER A 37 3.11 -1.66 10.00
C SER A 37 3.80 -2.12 8.71
N LEU A 38 3.43 -3.27 8.14
CA LEU A 38 4.05 -3.82 6.93
C LEU A 38 3.13 -3.69 5.72
N THR A 39 3.63 -3.03 4.68
CA THR A 39 3.00 -2.98 3.36
C THR A 39 3.98 -3.44 2.30
N PHE A 40 3.56 -4.38 1.46
CA PHE A 40 4.30 -4.81 0.29
C PHE A 40 3.55 -4.37 -0.96
N LEU A 41 4.20 -3.52 -1.76
CA LEU A 41 3.66 -2.96 -2.99
C LEU A 41 4.44 -3.48 -4.19
N LYS A 42 3.74 -4.07 -5.16
CA LYS A 42 4.27 -4.41 -6.48
C LYS A 42 3.70 -3.43 -7.49
N VAL A 43 4.52 -2.52 -7.98
CA VAL A 43 4.13 -1.58 -9.04
C VAL A 43 4.22 -2.30 -10.39
N HIS A 44 3.20 -2.16 -11.23
CA HIS A 44 3.19 -2.71 -12.58
C HIS A 44 4.11 -1.92 -13.50
N ASP A 45 4.66 -2.57 -14.52
CA ASP A 45 5.50 -1.94 -15.55
C ASP A 45 6.66 -1.09 -14.99
N ALA A 46 7.20 -1.51 -13.83
CA ALA A 46 8.36 -0.91 -13.19
C ALA A 46 9.51 -1.92 -13.12
N GLY A 47 10.71 -1.47 -13.45
CA GLY A 47 11.96 -2.19 -13.27
C GLY A 47 12.57 -1.93 -11.89
N HIS A 48 13.90 -1.92 -11.82
CA HIS A 48 14.64 -1.71 -10.58
C HIS A 48 14.45 -0.29 -10.01
N LEU A 49 14.29 0.70 -10.88
CA LEU A 49 14.14 2.11 -10.50
C LEU A 49 12.69 2.54 -10.69
N VAL A 50 11.84 2.14 -9.75
CA VAL A 50 10.39 2.43 -9.77
C VAL A 50 10.07 3.91 -10.02
N PRO A 51 10.77 4.91 -9.42
CA PRO A 51 10.47 6.31 -9.71
C PRO A 51 10.80 6.76 -11.13
N MET A 52 11.75 6.09 -11.80
CA MET A 52 12.11 6.38 -13.19
C MET A 52 11.07 5.82 -14.16
N ASP A 53 10.63 4.58 -13.93
CA ASP A 53 9.68 3.90 -14.82
C ASP A 53 8.22 4.33 -14.55
N GLN A 54 7.87 4.54 -13.27
CA GLN A 54 6.51 4.83 -12.80
C GLN A 54 6.50 6.01 -11.83
N PRO A 55 6.83 7.24 -12.29
CA PRO A 55 7.00 8.41 -11.43
C PRO A 55 5.75 8.73 -10.61
N LYS A 56 4.56 8.70 -11.24
CA LYS A 56 3.28 8.98 -10.54
C LYS A 56 2.98 7.96 -9.45
N ALA A 57 3.14 6.67 -9.73
CA ALA A 57 2.87 5.61 -8.77
C ALA A 57 3.83 5.68 -7.58
N SER A 58 5.11 5.96 -7.84
CA SER A 58 6.13 6.09 -6.80
C SER A 58 5.87 7.29 -5.87
N LEU A 59 5.46 8.43 -6.42
CA LEU A 59 5.13 9.62 -5.64
C LEU A 59 3.90 9.36 -4.77
N GLN A 60 2.84 8.78 -5.33
CA GLN A 60 1.64 8.49 -4.57
C GLN A 60 1.89 7.44 -3.48
N MET A 61 2.72 6.42 -3.74
CA MET A 61 3.17 5.48 -2.71
C MET A 61 3.84 6.22 -1.54
N LEU A 62 4.80 7.11 -1.82
CA LEU A 62 5.51 7.87 -0.79
C LEU A 62 4.60 8.82 -0.02
N GLN A 63 3.73 9.56 -0.70
CA GLN A 63 2.75 10.44 -0.08
C GLN A 63 1.81 9.67 0.85
N ASN A 64 1.28 8.53 0.38
CA ASN A 64 0.41 7.68 1.19
C ASN A 64 1.15 7.10 2.40
N TRP A 65 2.42 6.72 2.23
CA TRP A 65 3.24 6.20 3.33
C TRP A 65 3.45 7.24 4.42
N MET A 66 3.89 8.44 4.04
CA MET A 66 4.15 9.54 4.97
C MET A 66 2.88 10.00 5.71
N GLN A 67 1.70 9.81 5.10
CA GLN A 67 0.41 10.14 5.71
C GLN A 67 -0.22 8.96 6.48
N GLY A 68 0.44 7.80 6.55
CA GLY A 68 -0.11 6.59 7.19
C GLY A 68 -1.27 5.92 6.43
N LYS A 69 -1.53 6.31 5.19
CA LYS A 69 -2.68 5.88 4.37
C LYS A 69 -2.45 4.59 3.57
N LEU A 70 -1.26 3.99 3.62
CA LEU A 70 -0.99 2.71 2.95
C LEU A 70 -1.61 1.50 3.65
N ALA A 71 -1.95 1.61 4.94
CA ALA A 71 -2.31 0.48 5.79
C ALA A 71 -3.81 0.15 5.86
N THR A 72 -4.68 0.76 5.05
CA THR A 72 -6.13 0.61 5.23
C THR A 72 -6.74 -0.47 4.34
N PRO A 73 -7.04 -1.65 4.91
CA PRO A 73 -8.29 -2.34 4.64
C PRO A 73 -8.91 -2.73 5.99
N ASN A 74 -9.43 -1.74 6.72
CA ASN A 74 -10.54 -1.86 7.68
C ASN A 74 -10.85 -0.46 8.26
N GLY A 75 -12.13 -0.15 8.41
CA GLY A 75 -12.66 1.17 8.77
C GLY A 75 -12.24 1.70 10.16
N ALA A 76 -11.03 2.25 10.23
CA ALA A 76 -10.59 3.25 11.20
C ALA A 76 -9.65 4.16 10.38
N ASP A 77 -10.12 5.20 9.71
CA ASP A 77 -10.67 6.39 10.34
C ASP A 77 -11.74 7.05 9.46
N SER A 78 -13.00 7.00 9.90
CA SER A 78 -14.10 7.83 9.36
C SER A 78 -13.96 9.31 9.71
N SER A 79 -12.86 9.74 10.36
CA SER A 79 -12.68 11.12 10.84
C SER A 79 -12.22 12.11 9.77
N SER A 80 -12.08 11.71 8.50
CA SER A 80 -11.79 12.64 7.39
C SER A 80 -12.99 12.96 6.50
N MET A 81 -14.19 12.46 6.81
CA MET A 81 -15.45 12.77 6.10
C MET A 81 -16.32 13.84 6.78
N ILE A 82 -15.72 14.73 7.58
CA ILE A 82 -16.40 15.94 8.07
C ILE A 82 -15.41 17.09 8.12
N LEU A 83 -15.31 17.83 7.01
CA LEU A 83 -15.01 19.26 6.98
C LEU A 83 -15.43 19.78 5.59
N ASN A 84 -16.74 19.79 5.37
CA ASN A 84 -17.36 20.85 4.57
C ASN A 84 -17.94 21.84 5.58
N VAL A 85 -17.21 22.93 5.80
CA VAL A 85 -17.76 24.23 6.25
C VAL A 85 -17.40 25.22 5.16
#